data_AF-A0A971HFJ5-F1
#
_entry.id   AF-A0A971HFJ5-F1
#
_cell.length_a   1.000
_cell.length_b   1.000
_cell.length_c   1.000
_cell.angle_alpha   90.00
_cell.angle_beta   90.00
_cell.angle_gamma   90.00
#
_symmetry.space_group_name_H-M   'P 1'
#
loop_
_entity.id
_entity.type
_entity.pdbx_description
1 polymer ?
#
loop_
_entity_poly.entity_id
_entity_poly.type
_entity_poly.pdbx_seq_one_letter_code
_entity_poly.pdbx_strand_id
1 'polypeptide(L)' 'EIELMDYINWYNNHRLHGSLDYQTPMEYKEKQSRLKDSM' A
#
# COMPACT_ATOMS: atom_id res chain seq x y z
N GLU A 1 21.76 -3.94 -3.82
CA GLU A 1 20.92 -2.74 -3.62
C GLU A 1 19.61 -2.80 -4.43
N ILE A 2 19.65 -3.24 -5.70
CA ILE A 2 18.45 -3.46 -6.56
C ILE A 2 17.38 -4.32 -5.87
N GLU A 3 17.79 -5.43 -5.24
CA GLU A 3 16.88 -6.37 -4.58
C GLU A 3 16.06 -5.75 -3.43
N LEU A 4 16.63 -4.78 -2.71
CA LEU A 4 15.90 -4.09 -1.64
C LEU A 4 14.82 -3.18 -2.24
N MET A 5 15.14 -2.49 -3.33
CA MET A 5 14.19 -1.62 -3.99
C MET A 5 13.04 -2.42 -4.61
N ASP A 6 13.34 -3.57 -5.22
CA ASP A 6 12.34 -4.49 -5.75
C ASP A 6 11.44 -5.05 -4.65
N TYR A 7 12.01 -5.42 -3.50
CA TYR A 7 11.24 -5.87 -2.35
C TYR A 7 10.30 -4.78 -1.83
N ILE A 8 10.80 -3.56 -1.68
CA ILE A 8 9.99 -2.40 -1.23
C ILE A 8 8.85 -2.15 -2.22
N ASN A 9 9.12 -2.19 -3.52
CA ASN A 9 8.11 -1.98 -4.55
C ASN A 9 7.05 -3.10 -4.54
N TRP A 10 7.48 -4.36 -4.41
CA TRP A 10 6.55 -5.48 -4.28
C TRP A 10 5.68 -5.36 -3.02
N TYR A 11 6.29 -5.06 -1.86
CA TYR A 11 5.57 -4.92 -0.59
C TYR A 11 4.52 -3.80 -0.65
N ASN A 12 4.88 -2.64 -1.19
CA ASN A 12 4.03 -1.45 -1.17
C ASN A 12 2.92 -1.47 -2.24
N ASN A 13 3.18 -2.06 -3.42
CA ASN A 13 2.31 -1.92 -4.59
C ASN A 13 1.73 -3.25 -5.13
N HIS A 14 2.26 -4.41 -4.72
CA HIS A 14 1.85 -5.70 -5.30
C HIS A 14 1.37 -6.71 -4.25
N ARG A 15 1.82 -6.58 -2.99
CA ARG A 15 1.49 -7.51 -1.91
C ARG A 15 0.10 -7.21 -1.35
N LEU A 16 -0.85 -8.11 -1.61
CA LEU A 16 -2.17 -8.08 -0.99
C LEU A 16 -2.06 -8.47 0.49
N HIS A 17 -2.68 -7.66 1.36
CA HIS A 17 -2.61 -7.88 2.81
C HIS A 17 -4.00 -8.23 3.36
N GLY A 18 -4.17 -9.44 3.93
CA GLY A 18 -5.47 -9.89 4.44
C GLY A 18 -6.03 -8.99 5.55
N SER A 19 -5.18 -8.43 6.41
CA SER A 19 -5.61 -7.46 7.44
C SER A 19 -5.92 -6.07 6.90
N LEU A 20 -5.58 -5.76 5.65
CA LEU A 20 -5.95 -4.53 4.95
C LEU A 20 -7.12 -4.77 3.97
N ASP A 21 -7.95 -5.78 4.22
CA ASP A 21 -9.06 -6.15 3.33
C ASP A 21 -8.58 -6.43 1.90
N TYR A 22 -7.46 -7.16 1.81
CA TYR A 22 -6.77 -7.50 0.56
C TYR A 22 -6.28 -6.30 -0.25
N GLN A 23 -6.18 -5.11 0.34
CA GLN A 23 -5.53 -3.96 -0.30
C GLN A 23 -4.01 -4.00 -0.08
N THR A 24 -3.28 -3.38 -0.99
CA THR A 24 -1.86 -3.07 -0.81
C THR A 24 -1.68 -1.92 0.19
N PRO A 25 -0.49 -1.80 0.82
CA PRO A 25 -0.20 -0.68 1.71
C PRO A 25 -0.42 0.70 1.07
N MET A 26 -0.07 0.86 -0.21
CA MET A 26 -0.27 2.13 -0.91
C MET A 26 -1.75 2.43 -1.16
N GLU A 27 -2.52 1.47 -1.65
CA GLU A 27 -3.98 1.64 -1.84
C GLU A 27 -4.69 2.00 -0.53
N TYR A 28 -4.31 1.33 0.56
CA TYR A 28 -4.85 1.63 1.88
C TYR A 28 -4.54 3.08 2.29
N LYS A 29 -3.29 3.53 2.13
CA LYS A 29 -2.87 4.90 2.44
C LYS A 29 -3.64 5.93 1.62
N GLU A 30 -3.80 5.69 0.32
CA GLU A 30 -4.56 6.59 -0.55
C GLU A 30 -6.04 6.67 -0.17
N LYS A 31 -6.66 5.52 0.15
CA LYS A 31 -8.03 5.47 0.65
C LYS A 31 -8.17 6.29 1.93
N GLN A 32 -7.23 6.18 2.87
CA GLN A 32 -7.22 6.99 4.09
C GLN A 32 -7.01 8.48 3.82
N SER A 33 -6.16 8.86 2.86
CA SER A 33 -5.98 10.27 2.48
C SER A 33 -7.27 10.87 1.94
N ARG A 34 -7.92 10.19 0.99
CA ARG A 34 -9.19 10.67 0.40
C ARG A 34 -10.29 10.86 1.44
N LEU A 35 -10.36 9.98 2.44
CA LEU A 35 -11.30 10.11 3.55
C LEU A 35 -11.02 11.35 4.40
N LYS A 36 -9.74 11.66 4.66
CA LYS A 36 -9.35 12.87 5.38
C LYS A 36 -9.65 14.14 4.60
N ASP A 37 -9.44 14.13 3.29
CA ASP A 37 -9.72 15.29 2.43
C ASP A 37 -11.22 15.61 2.33
N SER A 38 -12.07 14.64 2.66
CA SER A 38 -13.54 14.76 2.63
C SER A 38 -14.15 15.25 3.95
N MET A 39 -13.32 15.50 4.99
CA MET A 39 -13.74 15.88 6.34
C MET A 39 -13.30 17.31 6.65
#